data_AF-A0A679BUD7-F1
#
_entry.id   AF-A0A679BUD7-F1
#
_cell.length_a   1.000
_cell.length_b   1.000
_cell.length_c   1.000
_cell.angle_alpha   90.00
_cell.angle_beta   90.00
_cell.angle_gamma   90.00
#
_symmetry.space_group_name_H-M   'P 1'
#
loop_
_entity.id
_entity.type
_entity.pdbx_description
1 polymer ?
#
loop_
_entity_poly.entity_id
_entity_poly.type
_entity_poly.pdbx_seq_one_letter_code
_entity_poly.pdbx_strand_id
1 'polypeptide(L)'
;IGIGGSNYKSLMIENRSRIGKTDLYELSGTDVSVAAGRISYVLGLMGPSFVIDTACSSSLVSVHQACQSLRQRECDLALAGGVGLLIDPDEMIGLSQGGMLAPDGSCKTFDANANGYVRGEGCGMIVLKRLSDATADGDNIPCHHFVGLWLIMM
;
A
#
# COMPACT_ATOMS: atom_id res chain seq x y z
N ILE A 1 4.04 -1.93 -4.64
CA ILE A 1 3.48 -1.49 -3.33
C ILE A 1 2.28 -0.56 -3.55
N GLY A 2 1.24 -0.67 -2.73
CA GLY A 2 0.06 0.19 -2.79
C GLY A 2 0.26 1.46 -1.98
N ILE A 3 0.23 2.63 -2.63
CA ILE A 3 0.35 3.93 -1.96
C ILE A 3 -0.61 4.89 -2.68
N GLY A 4 -1.41 5.62 -1.91
CA GLY A 4 -2.16 6.76 -2.45
C GLY A 4 -1.25 7.96 -2.73
N GLY A 5 -1.84 9.10 -3.07
CA GLY A 5 -1.10 10.36 -3.21
C GLY A 5 -0.18 10.71 -2.03
N SER A 6 0.79 11.59 -2.26
CA SER A 6 1.75 12.03 -1.24
C SER A 6 1.27 13.31 -0.56
N ASN A 7 0.48 13.19 0.51
CA ASN A 7 -0.03 14.35 1.29
C ASN A 7 1.10 15.20 1.87
N TYR A 8 2.22 14.56 2.24
CA TYR A 8 3.38 15.28 2.76
C TYR A 8 4.03 16.19 1.72
N LYS A 9 3.97 15.81 0.43
CA LYS A 9 4.46 16.66 -0.67
C LYS A 9 3.65 17.95 -0.76
N SER A 10 2.32 17.86 -0.63
CA SER A 10 1.44 19.05 -0.59
C SER A 10 1.79 19.96 0.59
N LEU A 11 1.95 19.38 1.78
CA LEU A 11 2.32 20.13 2.99
C LEU A 11 3.69 20.84 2.86
N MET A 12 4.66 20.19 2.22
CA MET A 12 5.98 20.77 1.90
C MET A 12 5.86 21.95 0.94
N ILE A 13 5.00 21.86 -0.07
CA ILE A 13 4.73 22.93 -1.03
C ILE A 13 4.05 24.11 -0.34
N GLU A 14 3.08 23.87 0.54
CA GLU A 14 2.39 24.92 1.30
C GLU A 14 3.34 25.66 2.25
N ASN A 15 4.27 24.94 2.88
CA ASN A 15 5.24 25.50 3.80
C ASN A 15 6.55 25.94 3.11
N ARG A 16 6.57 26.07 1.77
CA ARG A 16 7.77 26.43 0.97
C ARG A 16 8.51 27.65 1.51
N SER A 17 7.78 28.65 2.00
CA SER A 17 8.35 29.88 2.58
C SER A 17 9.20 29.63 3.82
N ARG A 18 8.93 28.55 4.56
CA ARG A 18 9.68 28.13 5.76
C ARG A 18 10.81 27.15 5.45
N ILE A 19 10.63 26.31 4.43
CA ILE A 19 11.49 25.14 4.19
C ILE A 19 12.64 25.45 3.21
N GLY A 20 12.61 26.59 2.51
CA GLY A 20 13.70 27.01 1.62
C GLY A 20 13.47 26.58 0.18
N LYS A 21 14.50 26.22 -0.60
CA LYS A 21 14.39 25.79 -2.02
C LYS A 21 14.28 24.27 -2.16
N THR A 22 13.58 23.79 -3.19
CA THR A 22 13.46 22.35 -3.48
C THR A 22 14.83 21.77 -3.75
N ASP A 23 15.15 20.66 -3.09
CA ASP A 23 16.36 19.90 -3.33
C ASP A 23 16.05 18.44 -3.75
N LEU A 24 17.10 17.68 -4.03
CA LEU A 24 16.98 16.28 -4.45
C LEU A 24 16.46 15.37 -3.33
N TYR A 25 16.65 15.73 -2.06
CA TYR A 25 16.16 14.94 -0.93
C TYR A 25 14.65 15.11 -0.77
N GLU A 26 14.12 16.29 -1.04
CA GLU A 26 12.68 16.54 -1.10
C GLU A 26 12.03 15.72 -2.23
N LEU A 27 12.60 15.77 -3.45
CA LEU A 27 12.12 14.99 -4.60
C LEU A 27 12.16 13.48 -4.31
N SER A 28 13.32 12.96 -3.96
CA SER A 28 13.50 11.53 -3.72
C SER A 28 12.84 11.03 -2.42
N GLY A 29 12.51 11.93 -1.50
CA GLY A 29 11.85 11.62 -0.23
C GLY A 29 10.33 11.64 -0.30
N THR A 30 9.73 12.30 -1.29
CA THR A 30 8.28 12.50 -1.35
C THR A 30 7.60 11.88 -2.58
N ASP A 31 8.35 11.59 -3.65
CA ASP A 31 7.81 10.92 -4.83
C ASP A 31 7.48 9.45 -4.53
N VAL A 32 6.21 9.08 -4.76
CA VAL A 32 5.70 7.75 -4.43
C VAL A 32 6.44 6.65 -5.19
N SER A 33 6.82 6.87 -6.45
CA SER A 33 7.58 5.90 -7.26
C SER A 33 8.93 5.55 -6.64
N VAL A 34 9.56 6.51 -5.96
CA VAL A 34 10.84 6.30 -5.28
C VAL A 34 10.69 5.36 -4.09
N ALA A 35 9.51 5.26 -3.47
CA ALA A 35 9.29 4.31 -2.37
C ALA A 35 9.50 2.85 -2.82
N ALA A 36 8.96 2.45 -3.98
CA ALA A 36 9.18 1.11 -4.52
C ALA A 36 10.65 0.88 -4.89
N GLY A 37 11.25 1.83 -5.61
CA GLY A 37 12.65 1.77 -6.01
C GLY A 37 13.61 1.72 -4.83
N ARG A 38 13.32 2.43 -3.74
CA ARG A 38 14.15 2.47 -2.53
C ARG A 38 14.11 1.14 -1.78
N ILE A 39 12.95 0.48 -1.71
CA ILE A 39 12.85 -0.88 -1.17
C ILE A 39 13.68 -1.85 -2.03
N SER A 40 13.54 -1.80 -3.35
CA SER A 40 14.33 -2.63 -4.27
C SER A 40 15.83 -2.38 -4.11
N TYR A 41 16.25 -1.12 -4.04
CA TYR A 41 17.65 -0.73 -3.88
C TYR A 41 18.25 -1.24 -2.57
N VAL A 42 17.58 -1.02 -1.43
CA VAL A 42 18.07 -1.42 -0.11
C VAL A 42 18.20 -2.95 0.01
N LEU A 43 17.29 -3.69 -0.62
CA LEU A 43 17.25 -5.15 -0.57
C LEU A 43 18.00 -5.83 -1.74
N GLY A 44 18.58 -5.06 -2.68
CA GLY A 44 19.26 -5.60 -3.86
C GLY A 44 18.35 -6.37 -4.82
N LEU A 45 17.05 -6.02 -4.88
CA LEU A 45 16.05 -6.71 -5.69
C LEU A 45 16.07 -6.19 -7.13
N MET A 46 16.11 -7.11 -8.09
CA MET A 46 16.21 -6.80 -9.53
C MET A 46 14.93 -7.15 -10.32
N GLY A 47 13.87 -7.59 -9.65
CA GLY A 47 12.57 -7.90 -10.26
C GLY A 47 11.69 -6.67 -10.49
N PRO A 48 10.42 -6.86 -10.88
CA PRO A 48 9.46 -5.77 -11.08
C PRO A 48 9.33 -4.87 -9.84
N SER A 49 9.39 -3.55 -10.04
CA SER A 49 9.32 -2.56 -8.96
C SER A 49 8.45 -1.38 -9.35
N PHE A 50 7.29 -1.25 -8.72
CA PHE A 50 6.31 -0.21 -9.03
C PHE A 50 5.36 0.08 -7.88
N VAL A 51 4.70 1.23 -7.97
CA VAL A 51 3.61 1.66 -7.10
C VAL A 51 2.29 1.46 -7.82
N ILE A 52 1.26 1.08 -7.06
CA ILE A 52 -0.12 1.00 -7.52
C ILE A 52 -0.95 1.98 -6.69
N ASP A 53 -1.73 2.81 -7.37
CA ASP A 53 -2.76 3.63 -6.75
C ASP A 53 -4.11 3.27 -7.38
N THR A 54 -4.96 2.66 -6.57
CA THR A 54 -6.38 2.36 -6.84
C THR A 54 -7.22 2.85 -5.67
N ALA A 55 -6.79 3.93 -5.00
CA ALA A 55 -7.36 4.40 -3.74
C ALA A 55 -7.38 3.31 -2.65
N CYS A 56 -8.53 3.05 -2.03
CA CYS A 56 -8.68 2.17 -0.87
C CYS A 56 -8.26 0.72 -1.12
N SER A 57 -8.22 0.25 -2.38
CA SER A 57 -7.84 -1.13 -2.72
C SER A 57 -6.35 -1.30 -3.06
N SER A 58 -5.55 -0.24 -3.03
CA SER A 58 -4.17 -0.24 -3.54
C SER A 58 -3.29 -1.35 -2.98
N SER A 59 -3.36 -1.60 -1.67
CA SER A 59 -2.60 -2.67 -1.02
C SER A 59 -3.03 -4.05 -1.52
N LEU A 60 -4.34 -4.31 -1.63
CA LEU A 60 -4.87 -5.58 -2.13
C LEU A 60 -4.56 -5.80 -3.61
N VAL A 61 -4.65 -4.75 -4.44
CA VAL A 61 -4.26 -4.83 -5.86
C VAL A 61 -2.76 -5.09 -5.99
N SER A 62 -1.93 -4.56 -5.08
CA SER A 62 -0.50 -4.90 -5.08
C SER A 62 -0.22 -6.37 -4.79
N VAL A 63 -1.00 -6.98 -3.90
CA VAL A 63 -0.93 -8.43 -3.65
C VAL A 63 -1.39 -9.21 -4.88
N HIS A 64 -2.49 -8.78 -5.52
CA HIS A 64 -2.96 -9.39 -6.75
C HIS A 64 -1.88 -9.37 -7.86
N GLN A 65 -1.25 -8.22 -8.09
CA GLN A 65 -0.19 -8.08 -9.10
C GLN A 65 1.04 -8.93 -8.76
N ALA A 66 1.47 -8.97 -7.50
CA ALA A 66 2.57 -9.85 -7.09
C ALA A 66 2.24 -11.34 -7.32
N CYS A 67 1.01 -11.78 -7.04
CA CYS A 67 0.56 -13.13 -7.36
C CYS A 67 0.60 -13.41 -8.88
N GLN A 68 0.21 -12.43 -9.71
CA GLN A 68 0.29 -12.56 -11.17
C GLN A 68 1.74 -12.71 -11.64
N SER A 69 2.66 -11.85 -11.19
CA SER A 69 4.08 -11.92 -11.54
C SER A 69 4.71 -13.26 -11.11
N LEU A 70 4.37 -13.77 -9.92
CA LEU A 70 4.82 -15.09 -9.47
C LEU A 70 4.28 -16.23 -10.34
N ARG A 71 3.00 -16.19 -10.71
CA ARG A 71 2.37 -17.21 -11.59
C ARG A 71 2.95 -17.17 -12.99
N GLN A 72 3.23 -15.99 -13.52
CA GLN A 72 3.82 -15.77 -14.83
C GLN A 72 5.34 -15.99 -14.86
N ARG A 73 5.95 -16.28 -13.70
CA ARG A 73 7.40 -16.46 -13.53
C ARG A 73 8.22 -15.23 -13.94
N GLU A 74 7.66 -14.04 -13.77
CA GLU A 74 8.40 -12.77 -13.87
C GLU A 74 9.31 -12.57 -12.65
N CYS A 75 8.98 -13.21 -11.54
CA CYS A 75 9.81 -13.29 -10.34
C CYS A 75 9.56 -14.61 -9.59
N ASP A 76 10.48 -14.95 -8.68
CA ASP A 76 10.39 -16.14 -7.82
C ASP A 76 10.01 -15.79 -6.37
N LEU A 77 10.20 -14.53 -6.01
CA LEU A 77 9.85 -13.94 -4.72
C LEU A 77 9.28 -12.54 -5.00
N ALA A 78 8.20 -12.17 -4.33
CA ALA A 78 7.59 -10.85 -4.48
C ALA A 78 7.30 -10.20 -3.13
N LEU A 79 7.49 -8.89 -3.06
CA LEU A 79 7.06 -8.05 -1.94
C LEU A 79 5.81 -7.29 -2.34
N ALA A 80 4.74 -7.43 -1.55
CA ALA A 80 3.48 -6.75 -1.77
C ALA A 80 2.93 -6.21 -0.46
N GLY A 81 2.19 -5.11 -0.51
CA GLY A 81 1.79 -4.39 0.69
C GLY A 81 1.38 -2.98 0.37
N GLY A 82 1.16 -2.16 1.39
CA GLY A 82 0.83 -0.77 1.18
C GLY A 82 0.97 0.09 2.43
N VAL A 83 0.82 1.39 2.23
CA VAL A 83 0.86 2.39 3.30
C VAL A 83 -0.19 3.48 3.04
N GLY A 84 -0.83 3.93 4.11
CA GLY A 84 -1.71 5.10 4.12
C GLY A 84 -1.48 5.90 5.40
N LEU A 85 -1.27 7.20 5.25
CA LEU A 85 -1.04 8.15 6.34
C LEU A 85 -2.01 9.34 6.20
N LEU A 86 -2.40 9.94 7.32
CA LEU A 86 -3.29 11.08 7.47
C LEU A 86 -2.47 12.31 7.89
N ILE A 87 -1.68 12.82 6.94
CA ILE A 87 -0.70 13.89 7.21
C ILE A 87 -1.33 15.27 7.14
N ASP A 88 -2.38 15.42 6.34
CA ASP A 88 -3.00 16.70 6.02
C ASP A 88 -4.54 16.61 6.16
N PRO A 89 -5.21 17.63 6.74
CA PRO A 89 -6.65 17.58 6.98
C PRO A 89 -7.53 17.79 5.74
N ASP A 90 -7.03 18.30 4.61
CA ASP A 90 -7.88 18.70 3.49
C ASP A 90 -8.65 17.54 2.88
N GLU A 91 -8.02 16.37 2.79
CA GLU A 91 -8.73 15.15 2.37
C GLU A 91 -9.85 14.78 3.34
N MET A 92 -9.61 14.92 4.64
CA MET A 92 -10.61 14.60 5.66
C MET A 92 -11.77 15.60 5.61
N ILE A 93 -11.49 16.89 5.38
CA ILE A 93 -12.49 17.94 5.18
C ILE A 93 -13.33 17.63 3.94
N GLY A 94 -12.68 17.32 2.81
CA GLY A 94 -13.38 16.99 1.56
C GLY A 94 -14.27 15.76 1.70
N LEU A 95 -13.79 14.69 2.35
CA LEU A 95 -14.57 13.48 2.63
C LEU A 95 -15.74 13.75 3.59
N SER A 96 -15.55 14.63 4.58
CA SER A 96 -16.61 15.06 5.50
C SER A 96 -17.69 15.84 4.76
N GLN A 97 -17.31 16.79 3.89
CA GLN A 97 -18.26 17.56 3.08
C GLN A 97 -19.02 16.66 2.10
N GLY A 98 -18.37 15.61 1.59
CA GLY A 98 -18.99 14.58 0.76
C GLY A 98 -19.89 13.60 1.52
N GLY A 99 -20.07 13.75 2.84
CA GLY A 99 -20.90 12.87 3.66
C GLY A 99 -20.36 11.45 3.82
N MET A 100 -19.06 11.22 3.58
CA MET A 100 -18.44 9.90 3.64
C MET A 100 -17.99 9.51 5.06
N LEU A 101 -17.68 10.50 5.91
CA LEU A 101 -17.17 10.28 7.25
C LEU A 101 -18.28 10.19 8.30
N ALA A 102 -18.14 9.26 9.23
CA ALA A 102 -19.07 9.09 10.35
C ALA A 102 -18.89 10.24 11.38
N PRO A 103 -19.94 11.04 11.70
CA PRO A 103 -19.82 12.17 12.62
C PRO A 103 -19.47 11.79 14.06
N ASP A 104 -19.75 10.55 14.45
CA ASP A 104 -19.47 9.99 15.77
C ASP A 104 -18.14 9.23 15.83
N GLY A 105 -17.35 9.27 14.76
CA GLY A 105 -15.99 8.75 14.76
C GLY A 105 -15.92 7.23 14.91
N SER A 106 -16.93 6.48 14.46
CA SER A 106 -16.91 5.01 14.49
C SER A 106 -17.35 4.36 13.17
N CYS A 107 -16.57 3.36 12.73
CA CYS A 107 -17.00 2.46 11.65
C CYS A 107 -17.97 1.41 12.21
N LYS A 108 -19.27 1.60 11.98
CA LYS A 108 -20.32 0.67 12.44
C LYS A 108 -20.61 -0.39 11.38
N THR A 109 -19.61 -1.19 11.05
CA THR A 109 -19.71 -2.17 9.96
C THR A 109 -20.88 -3.12 10.20
N PHE A 110 -21.82 -3.15 9.24
CA PHE A 110 -23.05 -3.95 9.27
C PHE A 110 -24.13 -3.54 10.28
N ASP A 111 -23.98 -2.40 10.98
CA ASP A 111 -25.02 -1.86 11.87
C ASP A 111 -26.12 -1.11 11.08
N ALA A 112 -27.36 -1.17 11.54
CA ALA A 112 -28.49 -0.46 10.93
C ALA A 112 -28.35 1.07 10.98
N ASN A 113 -27.58 1.59 11.95
CA ASN A 113 -27.27 3.01 12.13
C ASN A 113 -25.91 3.40 11.53
N ALA A 114 -25.36 2.60 10.62
CA ALA A 114 -24.13 2.94 9.89
C ALA A 114 -24.33 4.24 9.09
N ASN A 115 -23.43 5.20 9.32
CA ASN A 115 -23.55 6.59 8.90
C ASN A 115 -22.25 7.16 8.33
N GLY A 116 -21.36 6.30 7.83
CA GLY A 116 -20.05 6.65 7.26
C GLY A 116 -18.94 5.73 7.75
N TYR A 117 -17.71 6.05 7.39
CA TYR A 117 -16.50 5.39 7.90
C TYR A 117 -15.56 6.39 8.60
N VAL A 118 -14.50 5.88 9.19
CA VAL A 118 -13.43 6.66 9.81
C VAL A 118 -12.13 6.29 9.14
N ARG A 119 -11.29 7.30 8.87
CA ARG A 119 -9.96 7.11 8.30
C ARG A 119 -9.04 6.51 9.37
N GLY A 120 -8.24 5.53 8.97
CA GLY A 120 -7.14 4.99 9.76
C GLY A 120 -5.82 5.16 9.03
N GLU A 121 -4.73 5.08 9.78
CA GLU A 121 -3.37 5.00 9.25
C GLU A 121 -2.85 3.57 9.36
N GLY A 122 -1.91 3.22 8.50
CA GLY A 122 -1.23 1.95 8.62
C GLY A 122 -0.26 1.68 7.48
N CYS A 123 0.68 0.79 7.75
CA CYS A 123 1.55 0.21 6.75
C CYS A 123 1.66 -1.31 6.97
N GLY A 124 1.86 -2.05 5.89
CA GLY A 124 2.03 -3.49 5.95
C GLY A 124 2.71 -4.03 4.70
N MET A 125 3.49 -5.08 4.88
CA MET A 125 4.19 -5.78 3.80
C MET A 125 4.10 -7.28 4.04
N ILE A 126 3.94 -8.03 2.96
CA ILE A 126 4.00 -9.48 2.93
C ILE A 126 5.01 -9.94 1.88
N VAL A 127 5.67 -11.05 2.18
CA VAL A 127 6.54 -11.76 1.24
C VAL A 127 5.72 -12.89 0.63
N LEU A 128 5.74 -12.96 -0.70
CA LEU A 128 4.99 -13.93 -1.48
C LEU A 128 5.96 -14.78 -2.29
N LYS A 129 5.66 -16.07 -2.37
CA LYS A 129 6.40 -17.08 -3.11
C LYS A 129 5.43 -18.16 -3.55
N ARG A 130 5.74 -18.86 -4.65
CA ARG A 130 4.95 -20.02 -5.08
C ARG A 130 5.05 -21.13 -4.03
N LEU A 131 3.93 -21.80 -3.76
CA LEU A 131 3.86 -22.83 -2.72
C LEU A 131 4.84 -23.99 -2.94
N SER A 132 5.03 -24.42 -4.20
CA SER A 132 6.01 -25.44 -4.56
C SER A 132 7.41 -25.08 -4.09
N ASP A 133 7.80 -23.83 -4.33
CA ASP A 133 9.15 -23.34 -4.09
C ASP A 133 9.34 -23.05 -2.61
N ALA A 134 8.30 -22.53 -1.94
CA ALA A 134 8.31 -22.34 -0.49
C ALA A 134 8.44 -23.66 0.26
N THR A 135 7.74 -24.71 -0.22
CA THR A 135 7.83 -26.06 0.36
C THR A 135 9.20 -26.69 0.11
N ALA A 136 9.72 -26.56 -1.11
CA ALA A 136 11.04 -27.08 -1.48
C ALA A 136 12.17 -26.44 -0.65
N ASP A 137 12.05 -25.15 -0.35
CA ASP A 137 13.04 -24.40 0.43
C ASP A 137 12.82 -24.51 1.94
N GLY A 138 11.76 -25.21 2.38
CA GLY A 138 11.46 -25.40 3.81
C GLY A 138 11.00 -24.13 4.53
N ASP A 139 10.39 -23.18 3.80
CA ASP A 139 9.92 -21.92 4.35
C ASP A 139 8.78 -22.14 5.38
N ASN A 140 8.73 -21.29 6.41
CA ASN A 140 7.60 -21.27 7.32
C ASN A 140 6.40 -20.58 6.64
N ILE A 141 5.34 -21.34 6.36
CA ILE A 141 4.15 -20.86 5.66
C ILE A 141 3.00 -20.66 6.66
N PRO A 142 2.80 -19.45 7.20
CA PRO A 142 1.77 -19.20 8.22
C PRO A 142 0.33 -19.36 7.70
N CYS A 143 0.11 -19.35 6.39
CA CYS A 143 -1.22 -19.28 5.77
C CYS A 143 -1.60 -20.53 4.96
N HIS A 144 -1.17 -21.72 5.35
CA HIS A 144 -1.38 -22.96 4.59
C HIS A 144 -2.86 -23.26 4.21
N HIS A 145 -3.83 -22.86 5.03
CA HIS A 145 -5.25 -23.14 4.81
C HIS A 145 -6.00 -22.09 3.97
N PHE A 146 -5.58 -20.82 3.96
CA PHE A 146 -6.32 -19.75 3.30
C PHE A 146 -5.85 -19.51 1.85
N VAL A 147 -4.56 -19.75 1.57
CA VAL A 147 -3.97 -19.55 0.24
C VAL A 147 -4.11 -20.80 -0.64
N GLY A 148 -4.12 -22.00 -0.04
CA GLY A 148 -4.29 -23.27 -0.77
C GLY A 148 -5.59 -23.33 -1.58
N LEU A 149 -6.72 -22.84 -1.03
CA LEU A 149 -7.99 -22.78 -1.77
C LEU A 149 -7.96 -21.77 -2.92
N TRP A 150 -7.24 -20.65 -2.78
CA TRP A 150 -7.13 -19.62 -3.82
C TRP A 150 -6.16 -19.97 -4.95
N LEU A 151 -5.15 -20.81 -4.67
CA LEU A 151 -4.19 -21.28 -5.68
C LEU A 151 -4.65 -22.53 -6.44
N ILE A 152 -5.53 -23.35 -5.86
CA ILE A 152 -6.06 -24.58 -6.49
C ILE A 152 -7.28 -24.29 -7.39
N MET A 153 -7.99 -23.17 -7.19
CA MET A 153 -9.21 -22.84 -7.95
C MET A 153 -9.01 -21.96 -9.20
N MET A 154 -7.76 -21.69 -9.64
CA MET A 154 -7.44 -21.03 -10.91
C MET A 154 -6.19 -21.62 -11.53
#